data_AF-A0A2D5QNZ8-F1
#
_entry.id   AF-A0A2D5QNZ8-F1
#
_cell.length_a   1.000
_cell.length_b   1.000
_cell.length_c   1.000
_cell.angle_alpha   90.00
_cell.angle_beta   90.00
_cell.angle_gamma   90.00
#
_symmetry.space_group_name_H-M   'P 1'
#
loop_
_entity.id
_entity.type
_entity.pdbx_description
1 polymer ?
#
loop_
_entity_poly.entity_id
_entity_poly.type
_entity_poly.pdbx_seq_one_letter_code
_entity_poly.pdbx_strand_id
1 'polypeptide(L)'
;MKSIKLLAIVIAYGTMFWACESDLKPEISGRATLSVPQQKAPRVDSIPSVSPMLRPPTEEDRCESDLNYVAPNIIRRLTRVEYQNTARDLLGIELAELVDTFPPEEEVNGFDNQSKSLQVSALHVEEYMQASERLAQLVVENFASLSPCVPMNEQAESCLRAFIKDFGSRAWRRPITQGEADKFLGLYRQGLEGAYEDMAHPQVHLLGPIDPFTDGVSLMVSALLQSPNFLYRVEVGTSSVESYSGQSQREAGEVRTLSSYELASRLSYLLWRSMPDQVLFEAAKNG
;
A
#
# COMPACT_ATOMS: atom_id res chain seq x y z
N MET A 1 -42.20 -48.35 5.48
CA MET A 1 -43.38 -48.47 6.38
C MET A 1 -43.06 -47.82 7.71
N LYS A 2 -44.07 -47.25 8.40
CA LYS A 2 -44.22 -46.93 9.85
C LYS A 2 -42.92 -46.83 10.70
N SER A 3 -42.52 -45.70 11.32
CA SER A 3 -43.20 -44.72 12.20
C SER A 3 -43.49 -45.21 13.65
N ILE A 4 -42.73 -44.67 14.62
CA ILE A 4 -42.89 -44.59 16.10
C ILE A 4 -41.68 -43.74 16.60
N LYS A 5 -41.70 -42.66 17.42
CA LYS A 5 -42.70 -41.84 18.17
C LYS A 5 -42.92 -42.18 19.68
N LEU A 6 -42.99 -41.11 20.51
CA LEU A 6 -43.21 -41.05 21.99
C LEU A 6 -41.97 -41.38 22.86
N LEU A 7 -41.76 -40.84 24.08
CA LEU A 7 -42.54 -39.86 24.90
C LEU A 7 -41.61 -38.89 25.69
N ALA A 8 -42.15 -37.76 26.17
CA ALA A 8 -41.46 -36.70 26.93
C ALA A 8 -41.84 -36.64 28.43
N ILE A 9 -41.03 -35.92 29.22
CA ILE A 9 -41.26 -35.28 30.55
C ILE A 9 -40.14 -34.21 30.68
N VAL A 10 -40.29 -32.91 31.02
CA VAL A 10 -41.36 -32.02 31.56
C VAL A 10 -41.38 -31.81 33.09
N ILE A 11 -40.61 -30.82 33.58
CA ILE A 11 -40.80 -29.87 34.73
C ILE A 11 -39.56 -28.94 34.71
N ALA A 12 -39.56 -27.62 34.51
CA ALA A 12 -40.44 -26.48 34.84
C ALA A 12 -39.94 -25.67 36.06
N TYR A 13 -39.39 -24.47 35.80
CA TYR A 13 -39.28 -23.35 36.74
C TYR A 13 -39.42 -22.02 35.96
N GLY A 14 -40.12 -21.03 36.54
CA GLY A 14 -40.15 -19.64 36.06
C GLY A 14 -38.95 -18.82 36.59
N THR A 15 -38.92 -17.49 36.46
CA THR A 15 -40.04 -16.56 36.27
C THR A 15 -39.62 -15.24 35.59
N MET A 16 -40.63 -14.46 35.14
CA MET A 16 -40.62 -12.99 34.95
C MET A 16 -39.61 -12.38 33.95
N PHE A 17 -40.13 -12.06 32.76
CA PHE A 17 -39.98 -10.71 32.20
C PHE A 17 -41.38 -10.14 31.91
N TRP A 18 -41.54 -8.81 32.03
CA TRP A 18 -42.82 -8.12 31.87
C TRP A 18 -42.96 -7.49 30.47
N ALA A 19 -44.19 -7.21 30.04
CA ALA A 19 -44.51 -6.97 28.64
C ALA A 19 -44.56 -5.48 28.25
N CYS A 20 -44.35 -5.22 26.95
CA CYS A 20 -45.29 -4.44 26.14
C CYS A 20 -45.23 -4.92 24.68
N GLU A 21 -46.39 -5.02 24.04
CA GLU A 21 -46.61 -5.53 22.68
C GLU A 21 -47.54 -4.55 21.95
N SER A 22 -47.44 -4.51 20.62
CA SER A 22 -48.24 -3.75 19.64
C SER A 22 -49.41 -2.87 20.10
N ASP A 23 -49.46 -1.61 19.64
CA ASP A 23 -50.55 -1.19 18.75
C ASP A 23 -50.22 0.09 17.96
N LEU A 24 -50.41 0.05 16.62
CA LEU A 24 -50.58 1.22 15.73
C LEU A 24 -50.81 0.76 14.28
N LYS A 25 -52.06 0.78 13.82
CA LYS A 25 -52.43 0.57 12.41
C LYS A 25 -52.58 1.92 11.69
N PRO A 26 -52.10 2.08 10.45
CA PRO A 26 -52.48 3.21 9.60
C PRO A 26 -53.75 2.89 8.79
N GLU A 27 -54.85 3.58 9.07
CA GLU A 27 -55.98 3.63 8.11
C GLU A 27 -55.69 4.69 7.04
N ILE A 28 -55.79 4.31 5.76
CA ILE A 28 -55.62 5.23 4.63
C ILE A 28 -57.01 5.60 4.09
N SER A 29 -57.54 6.74 4.53
CA SER A 29 -58.75 7.34 3.96
C SER A 29 -58.70 8.86 4.09
N GLY A 30 -58.59 9.56 2.95
CA GLY A 30 -58.53 11.04 2.94
C GLY A 30 -57.95 11.59 1.65
N ARG A 31 -58.79 11.97 0.69
CA ARG A 31 -58.38 12.60 -0.58
C ARG A 31 -58.16 14.10 -0.39
N ALA A 32 -57.10 14.48 0.31
CA ALA A 32 -56.74 15.88 0.54
C ALA A 32 -56.24 16.54 -0.76
N THR A 33 -56.90 17.63 -1.17
CA THR A 33 -56.45 18.48 -2.28
C THR A 33 -55.32 19.40 -1.84
N LEU A 34 -54.14 19.27 -2.45
CA LEU A 34 -52.99 20.16 -2.22
C LEU A 34 -53.24 21.56 -2.79
N SER A 35 -53.67 22.49 -1.96
CA SER A 35 -53.55 23.93 -2.22
C SER A 35 -52.21 24.43 -1.67
N VAL A 36 -51.25 24.73 -2.56
CA VAL A 36 -49.96 25.29 -2.18
C VAL A 36 -50.15 26.74 -1.70
N PRO A 37 -49.80 27.10 -0.45
CA PRO A 37 -49.79 28.49 -0.02
C PRO A 37 -48.72 29.25 -0.79
N GLN A 38 -49.11 30.34 -1.47
CA GLN A 38 -48.18 31.27 -2.12
C GLN A 38 -47.42 32.06 -1.05
N GLN A 39 -46.38 31.45 -0.47
CA GLN A 39 -45.48 32.12 0.46
C GLN A 39 -44.75 33.25 -0.28
N LYS A 40 -44.98 34.47 0.18
CA LYS A 40 -44.40 35.69 -0.40
C LYS A 40 -42.88 35.62 -0.31
N ALA A 41 -42.21 35.67 -1.46
CA ALA A 41 -40.76 35.49 -1.56
C ALA A 41 -40.00 36.42 -0.58
N PRO A 42 -38.92 35.92 0.08
CA PRO A 42 -38.11 36.73 0.96
C PRO A 42 -37.44 37.88 0.19
N ARG A 43 -37.24 39.02 0.87
CA ARG A 43 -36.63 40.21 0.26
C ARG A 43 -35.13 39.98 0.08
N VAL A 44 -34.63 40.21 -1.13
CA VAL A 44 -33.23 39.96 -1.50
C VAL A 44 -32.35 41.14 -1.05
N ASP A 45 -32.16 41.26 0.26
CA ASP A 45 -31.24 42.23 0.88
C ASP A 45 -29.91 41.57 1.34
N SER A 46 -29.77 40.25 1.20
CA SER A 46 -28.53 39.51 1.47
C SER A 46 -27.60 39.54 0.25
N ILE A 47 -26.38 40.08 0.46
CA ILE A 47 -25.24 39.91 -0.46
C ILE A 47 -25.09 38.41 -0.79
N PRO A 48 -24.83 38.01 -2.05
CA PRO A 48 -24.64 36.60 -2.40
C PRO A 48 -23.52 35.99 -1.57
N SER A 49 -23.79 34.82 -1.00
CA SER A 49 -22.81 34.09 -0.18
C SER A 49 -21.61 33.69 -1.05
N VAL A 50 -20.53 34.46 -0.93
CA VAL A 50 -19.22 34.09 -1.48
C VAL A 50 -18.79 32.81 -0.78
N SER A 51 -18.55 31.75 -1.56
CA SER A 51 -18.16 30.44 -1.03
C SER A 51 -17.01 30.57 -0.03
N PRO A 52 -17.00 29.85 1.12
CA PRO A 52 -16.00 30.05 2.18
C PRO A 52 -14.53 29.97 1.73
N MET A 53 -14.23 29.27 0.62
CA MET A 53 -12.89 29.22 0.03
C MET A 53 -12.43 30.53 -0.68
N LEU A 54 -13.31 31.52 -0.83
CA LEU A 54 -13.05 32.77 -1.57
C LEU A 54 -13.13 34.04 -0.71
N ARG A 55 -13.40 33.92 0.60
CA ARG A 55 -13.18 35.03 1.56
C ARG A 55 -11.72 35.01 2.05
N PRO A 56 -11.14 36.16 2.42
CA PRO A 56 -9.95 36.16 3.28
C PRO A 56 -10.26 35.41 4.58
N PRO A 57 -9.36 34.55 5.08
CA PRO A 57 -9.59 33.81 6.33
C PRO A 57 -9.72 34.78 7.51
N THR A 58 -10.78 34.60 8.28
CA THR A 58 -11.10 35.35 9.49
C THR A 58 -10.40 34.76 10.72
N GLU A 59 -10.47 35.43 11.86
CA GLU A 59 -10.02 34.87 13.15
C GLU A 59 -10.74 33.54 13.47
N GLU A 60 -11.99 33.36 13.06
CA GLU A 60 -12.76 32.10 13.19
C GLU A 60 -12.32 31.00 12.20
N ASP A 61 -11.70 31.36 11.06
CA ASP A 61 -11.12 30.42 10.11
C ASP A 61 -9.69 30.01 10.51
N ARG A 62 -9.11 30.64 11.53
CA ARG A 62 -7.90 30.11 12.17
C ARG A 62 -8.29 28.86 12.94
N CYS A 63 -7.95 27.70 12.39
CA CYS A 63 -7.77 26.52 13.23
C CYS A 63 -6.84 26.90 14.39
N GLU A 64 -7.28 26.63 15.62
CA GLU A 64 -6.42 26.73 16.79
C GLU A 64 -5.39 25.59 16.69
N SER A 65 -4.35 25.85 15.90
CA SER A 65 -3.32 24.88 15.62
C SER A 65 -2.46 24.75 16.86
N ASP A 66 -2.72 23.70 17.64
CA ASP A 66 -1.66 22.96 18.31
C ASP A 66 -0.63 22.56 17.25
N LEU A 67 0.33 23.45 16.96
CA LEU A 67 1.44 23.23 16.03
C LEU A 67 2.33 22.05 16.47
N ASN A 68 2.11 21.58 17.70
CA ASN A 68 2.68 20.39 18.29
C ASN A 68 1.83 19.12 18.05
N TYR A 69 0.96 19.07 17.03
CA TYR A 69 0.34 17.81 16.60
C TYR A 69 1.20 17.08 15.54
N VAL A 70 2.00 16.11 15.99
CA VAL A 70 2.55 15.07 15.10
C VAL A 70 1.46 14.05 14.77
N ALA A 71 1.19 13.88 13.48
CA ALA A 71 0.32 12.82 12.99
C ALA A 71 0.98 11.43 13.19
N PRO A 72 0.22 10.39 13.57
CA PRO A 72 0.76 9.05 13.71
C PRO A 72 1.29 8.55 12.37
N ASN A 73 2.42 7.86 12.41
CA ASN A 73 3.01 7.23 11.25
C ASN A 73 2.23 5.94 10.93
N ILE A 74 1.84 5.75 9.66
CA ILE A 74 1.05 4.62 9.19
C ILE A 74 1.70 4.07 7.92
N ILE A 75 2.21 2.83 8.02
CA ILE A 75 2.77 2.09 6.87
C ILE A 75 1.71 2.08 5.75
N ARG A 76 2.08 2.59 4.57
CA ARG A 76 1.13 2.81 3.46
C ARG A 76 1.50 1.96 2.25
N ARG A 77 0.56 1.17 1.74
CA ARG A 77 0.71 0.45 0.46
C ARG A 77 0.97 1.44 -0.67
N LEU A 78 1.74 1.06 -1.70
CA LEU A 78 1.71 1.79 -2.97
C LEU A 78 0.34 1.55 -3.62
N THR A 79 -0.31 2.59 -4.14
CA THR A 79 -1.47 2.37 -5.04
C THR A 79 -1.02 1.67 -6.32
N ARG A 80 -1.93 1.07 -7.10
CA ARG A 80 -1.57 0.42 -8.38
C ARG A 80 -0.79 1.35 -9.33
N VAL A 81 -1.15 2.63 -9.38
CA VAL A 81 -0.44 3.68 -10.13
C VAL A 81 0.95 3.94 -9.57
N GLU A 82 1.10 4.01 -8.25
CA GLU A 82 2.39 4.22 -7.59
C GLU A 82 3.32 3.00 -7.74
N TYR A 83 2.77 1.79 -7.75
CA TYR A 83 3.50 0.55 -8.06
C TYR A 83 4.01 0.57 -9.51
N GLN A 84 3.15 0.87 -10.50
CA GLN A 84 3.55 0.91 -11.91
C GLN A 84 4.59 1.99 -12.20
N ASN A 85 4.39 3.22 -11.70
CA ASN A 85 5.37 4.30 -11.86
C ASN A 85 6.72 3.92 -11.23
N THR A 86 6.70 3.37 -10.00
CA THR A 86 7.92 2.94 -9.31
C THR A 86 8.64 1.85 -10.09
N ALA A 87 7.94 0.84 -10.62
CA ALA A 87 8.54 -0.21 -11.42
C ALA A 87 9.13 0.36 -12.73
N ARG A 88 8.41 1.26 -13.41
CA ARG A 88 8.85 1.90 -14.66
C ARG A 88 10.14 2.70 -14.42
N ASP A 89 10.17 3.51 -13.37
CA ASP A 89 11.30 4.38 -13.06
C ASP A 89 12.50 3.61 -12.47
N LEU A 90 12.25 2.43 -11.87
CA LEU A 90 13.29 1.53 -11.36
C LEU A 90 13.99 0.74 -12.48
N LEU A 91 13.24 0.29 -13.49
CA LEU A 91 13.75 -0.49 -14.63
C LEU A 91 14.13 0.40 -15.84
N GLY A 92 13.63 1.63 -15.94
CA GLY A 92 13.87 2.52 -17.08
C GLY A 92 13.16 2.11 -18.37
N ILE A 93 12.11 1.28 -18.28
CA ILE A 93 11.34 0.74 -19.42
C ILE A 93 9.85 1.02 -19.24
N GLU A 94 9.12 1.20 -20.34
CA GLU A 94 7.66 1.36 -20.29
C GLU A 94 6.95 0.03 -20.00
N LEU A 95 6.01 0.04 -19.07
CA LEU A 95 5.37 -1.14 -18.49
C LEU A 95 3.86 -1.15 -18.77
N ALA A 96 3.51 -1.39 -20.04
CA ALA A 96 2.12 -1.54 -20.46
C ALA A 96 1.45 -2.73 -19.74
N GLU A 97 0.20 -2.56 -19.34
CA GLU A 97 -0.66 -3.63 -18.80
C GLU A 97 -0.08 -4.32 -17.55
N LEU A 98 0.73 -3.62 -16.73
CA LEU A 98 1.35 -4.21 -15.54
C LEU A 98 0.36 -4.35 -14.36
N VAL A 99 -0.58 -3.41 -14.23
CA VAL A 99 -1.50 -3.31 -13.09
C VAL A 99 -2.98 -3.19 -13.49
N ASP A 100 -3.33 -3.58 -14.72
CA ASP A 100 -4.70 -3.47 -15.23
C ASP A 100 -5.64 -4.52 -14.62
N THR A 101 -5.09 -5.62 -14.12
CA THR A 101 -5.76 -6.68 -13.35
C THR A 101 -5.81 -6.41 -11.84
N PHE A 102 -5.03 -5.44 -11.33
CA PHE A 102 -4.98 -5.14 -9.90
C PHE A 102 -6.34 -4.63 -9.39
N PRO A 103 -6.77 -5.01 -8.17
CA PRO A 103 -7.95 -4.42 -7.54
C PRO A 103 -7.82 -2.89 -7.46
N PRO A 104 -8.81 -2.11 -7.92
CA PRO A 104 -8.76 -0.67 -7.83
C PRO A 104 -8.85 -0.20 -6.36
N GLU A 105 -8.08 0.83 -6.02
CA GLU A 105 -8.18 1.51 -4.74
C GLU A 105 -9.55 2.20 -4.52
N GLU A 106 -10.02 2.24 -3.27
CA GLU A 106 -11.18 3.05 -2.89
C GLU A 106 -10.80 4.55 -2.87
N GLU A 107 -11.52 5.37 -3.61
CA GLU A 107 -11.42 6.83 -3.46
C GLU A 107 -12.19 7.32 -2.23
N VAL A 108 -11.47 7.87 -1.26
CA VAL A 108 -12.06 8.53 -0.09
C VAL A 108 -11.77 10.02 -0.18
N ASN A 109 -12.82 10.86 -0.19
CA ASN A 109 -12.75 12.32 -0.36
C ASN A 109 -11.97 12.76 -1.63
N GLY A 110 -11.98 11.95 -2.70
CA GLY A 110 -11.21 12.21 -3.93
C GLY A 110 -9.72 11.83 -3.85
N PHE A 111 -9.32 11.05 -2.84
CA PHE A 111 -7.95 10.52 -2.71
C PHE A 111 -7.97 8.99 -2.70
N ASP A 112 -7.26 8.40 -3.65
CA ASP A 112 -7.07 6.95 -3.83
C ASP A 112 -6.00 6.35 -2.90
N ASN A 113 -5.43 7.16 -1.99
CA ASN A 113 -4.13 6.87 -1.38
C ASN A 113 -4.14 6.91 0.17
N GLN A 114 -5.31 6.75 0.79
CA GLN A 114 -5.48 6.78 2.24
C GLN A 114 -5.17 5.41 2.88
N SER A 115 -4.17 5.33 3.77
CA SER A 115 -3.65 4.07 4.32
C SER A 115 -4.68 3.13 4.97
N LYS A 116 -5.84 3.64 5.42
CA LYS A 116 -6.92 2.84 6.03
C LYS A 116 -7.78 2.07 5.01
N SER A 117 -7.89 2.58 3.78
CA SER A 117 -8.61 1.90 2.68
C SER A 117 -7.68 1.03 1.82
N LEU A 118 -6.36 1.25 1.90
CA LEU A 118 -5.34 0.49 1.16
C LEU A 118 -5.06 -0.91 1.74
N GLN A 119 -6.13 -1.66 2.03
CA GLN A 119 -6.06 -3.03 2.53
C GLN A 119 -5.54 -3.99 1.44
N VAL A 120 -5.05 -5.16 1.86
CA VAL A 120 -4.58 -6.23 0.96
C VAL A 120 -5.58 -7.37 1.01
N SER A 121 -6.13 -7.73 -0.15
CA SER A 121 -6.97 -8.92 -0.34
C SER A 121 -6.15 -10.06 -0.94
N ALA A 122 -6.69 -11.29 -0.96
CA ALA A 122 -6.02 -12.43 -1.60
C ALA A 122 -5.66 -12.16 -3.08
N LEU A 123 -6.54 -11.45 -3.82
CA LEU A 123 -6.27 -11.05 -5.20
C LEU A 123 -5.06 -10.11 -5.30
N HIS A 124 -4.89 -9.13 -4.40
CA HIS A 124 -3.66 -8.32 -4.39
C HIS A 124 -2.39 -9.17 -4.23
N VAL A 125 -2.41 -10.25 -3.45
CA VAL A 125 -1.23 -11.11 -3.25
C VAL A 125 -0.87 -11.85 -4.54
N GLU A 126 -1.86 -12.41 -5.23
CA GLU A 126 -1.71 -13.06 -6.54
C GLU A 126 -1.14 -12.08 -7.59
N GLU A 127 -1.74 -10.89 -7.68
CA GLU A 127 -1.33 -9.83 -8.61
C GLU A 127 0.09 -9.33 -8.32
N TYR A 128 0.48 -9.16 -7.05
CA TYR A 128 1.87 -8.82 -6.69
C TYR A 128 2.87 -9.93 -7.02
N MET A 129 2.47 -11.20 -6.96
CA MET A 129 3.32 -12.33 -7.35
C MET A 129 3.56 -12.30 -8.86
N GLN A 130 2.50 -12.34 -9.67
CA GLN A 130 2.57 -12.33 -11.13
C GLN A 130 3.27 -11.08 -11.69
N ALA A 131 2.98 -9.89 -11.15
CA ALA A 131 3.66 -8.67 -11.56
C ALA A 131 5.16 -8.68 -11.20
N SER A 132 5.54 -9.23 -10.04
CA SER A 132 6.95 -9.29 -9.64
C SER A 132 7.74 -10.31 -10.46
N GLU A 133 7.14 -11.43 -10.84
CA GLU A 133 7.73 -12.43 -11.75
C GLU A 133 7.94 -11.84 -13.16
N ARG A 134 6.93 -11.14 -13.69
CA ARG A 134 7.03 -10.42 -14.98
C ARG A 134 8.10 -9.32 -14.94
N LEU A 135 8.21 -8.57 -13.84
CA LEU A 135 9.28 -7.59 -13.64
C LEU A 135 10.65 -8.26 -13.52
N ALA A 136 10.75 -9.44 -12.89
CA ALA A 136 12.00 -10.17 -12.76
C ALA A 136 12.49 -10.71 -14.12
N GLN A 137 11.60 -11.22 -14.97
CA GLN A 137 11.90 -11.57 -16.36
C GLN A 137 12.45 -10.36 -17.13
N LEU A 138 11.77 -9.21 -17.07
CA LEU A 138 12.22 -7.96 -17.70
C LEU A 138 13.58 -7.48 -17.15
N VAL A 139 13.88 -7.72 -15.86
CA VAL A 139 15.20 -7.42 -15.26
C VAL A 139 16.28 -8.37 -15.76
N VAL A 140 15.99 -9.63 -16.07
CA VAL A 140 16.94 -10.55 -16.71
C VAL A 140 17.20 -10.13 -18.15
N GLU A 141 16.15 -9.92 -18.95
CA GLU A 141 16.25 -9.49 -20.36
C GLU A 141 17.08 -8.21 -20.53
N ASN A 142 16.99 -7.30 -19.56
CA ASN A 142 17.67 -6.00 -19.56
C ASN A 142 18.82 -5.92 -18.54
N PHE A 143 19.34 -7.05 -18.03
CA PHE A 143 20.28 -7.05 -16.92
C PHE A 143 21.55 -6.22 -17.17
N ALA A 144 22.04 -6.21 -18.42
CA ALA A 144 23.24 -5.49 -18.83
C ALA A 144 23.07 -3.96 -18.95
N SER A 145 21.83 -3.44 -19.00
CA SER A 145 21.56 -1.99 -18.89
C SER A 145 21.22 -1.57 -17.46
N LEU A 146 20.65 -2.48 -16.67
CA LEU A 146 20.34 -2.30 -15.25
C LEU A 146 21.56 -2.47 -14.33
N SER A 147 22.60 -3.17 -14.80
CA SER A 147 23.80 -3.46 -14.01
C SER A 147 25.06 -3.53 -14.88
N PRO A 148 26.19 -2.95 -14.45
CA PRO A 148 27.50 -3.21 -15.05
C PRO A 148 28.06 -4.60 -14.66
N CYS A 149 27.25 -5.46 -14.02
CA CYS A 149 27.67 -6.76 -13.55
C CYS A 149 27.83 -7.78 -14.69
N VAL A 150 28.97 -8.48 -14.72
CA VAL A 150 29.25 -9.59 -15.64
C VAL A 150 29.41 -10.88 -14.82
N PRO A 151 28.33 -11.63 -14.56
CA PRO A 151 28.27 -12.70 -13.57
C PRO A 151 28.79 -14.05 -14.10
N MET A 152 29.92 -14.04 -14.81
CA MET A 152 30.49 -15.22 -15.51
C MET A 152 31.89 -15.63 -15.01
N ASN A 153 32.20 -15.35 -13.74
CA ASN A 153 33.46 -15.73 -13.10
C ASN A 153 33.31 -15.86 -11.57
N GLU A 154 34.41 -16.13 -10.87
CA GLU A 154 34.49 -16.28 -9.40
C GLU A 154 33.97 -15.07 -8.60
N GLN A 155 33.79 -13.92 -9.24
CA GLN A 155 33.28 -12.67 -8.64
C GLN A 155 31.76 -12.49 -8.84
N ALA A 156 31.06 -13.43 -9.46
CA ALA A 156 29.62 -13.33 -9.73
C ALA A 156 28.79 -12.99 -8.48
N GLU A 157 29.13 -13.53 -7.30
CA GLU A 157 28.43 -13.21 -6.06
C GLU A 157 28.69 -11.79 -5.52
N SER A 158 29.91 -11.26 -5.64
CA SER A 158 30.21 -9.89 -5.20
C SER A 158 29.62 -8.86 -6.17
N CYS A 159 29.59 -9.23 -7.45
CA CYS A 159 28.94 -8.54 -8.56
C CYS A 159 27.41 -8.46 -8.35
N LEU A 160 26.73 -9.58 -8.11
CA LEU A 160 25.30 -9.63 -7.78
C LEU A 160 24.98 -8.91 -6.46
N ARG A 161 25.84 -9.01 -5.44
CA ARG A 161 25.72 -8.25 -4.19
C ARG A 161 25.79 -6.73 -4.41
N ALA A 162 26.57 -6.27 -5.38
CA ALA A 162 26.60 -4.85 -5.76
C ALA A 162 25.28 -4.46 -6.47
N PHE A 163 24.77 -5.30 -7.39
CA PHE A 163 23.47 -5.11 -8.03
C PHE A 163 22.32 -5.05 -7.01
N ILE A 164 22.22 -6.02 -6.08
CA ILE A 164 21.20 -6.05 -5.01
C ILE A 164 21.25 -4.77 -4.18
N LYS A 165 22.45 -4.24 -3.90
CA LYS A 165 22.58 -2.98 -3.15
C LYS A 165 22.14 -1.76 -3.96
N ASP A 166 22.53 -1.66 -5.23
CA ASP A 166 22.14 -0.55 -6.10
C ASP A 166 20.64 -0.57 -6.40
N PHE A 167 20.19 -1.58 -7.16
CA PHE A 167 18.80 -1.78 -7.57
C PHE A 167 17.86 -1.84 -6.38
N GLY A 168 18.22 -2.63 -5.36
CA GLY A 168 17.42 -2.74 -4.14
C GLY A 168 17.32 -1.43 -3.36
N SER A 169 18.34 -0.57 -3.38
CA SER A 169 18.27 0.72 -2.67
C SER A 169 17.33 1.72 -3.32
N ARG A 170 17.27 1.74 -4.66
CA ARG A 170 16.22 2.47 -5.41
C ARG A 170 14.85 1.86 -5.15
N ALA A 171 14.72 0.54 -5.31
CA ALA A 171 13.46 -0.19 -5.14
C ALA A 171 12.82 0.01 -3.75
N TRP A 172 13.61 -0.09 -2.68
CA TRP A 172 13.16 0.07 -1.30
C TRP A 172 13.29 1.52 -0.79
N ARG A 173 13.84 2.42 -1.62
CA ARG A 173 14.03 3.86 -1.37
C ARG A 173 14.89 4.19 -0.15
N ARG A 174 15.78 3.28 0.24
CA ARG A 174 16.72 3.40 1.36
C ARG A 174 17.95 2.52 1.12
N PRO A 175 19.08 2.74 1.82
CA PRO A 175 20.22 1.83 1.76
C PRO A 175 19.84 0.39 2.15
N ILE A 176 20.35 -0.57 1.38
CA ILE A 176 20.28 -2.01 1.65
C ILE A 176 21.48 -2.40 2.52
N THR A 177 21.23 -2.93 3.71
CA THR A 177 22.29 -3.41 4.60
C THR A 177 22.95 -4.67 4.03
N GLN A 178 24.17 -4.98 4.48
CA GLN A 178 24.86 -6.19 4.02
C GLN A 178 24.06 -7.46 4.32
N GLY A 179 23.52 -7.59 5.54
CA GLY A 179 22.69 -8.73 5.95
C GLY A 179 21.31 -8.82 5.27
N GLU A 180 20.88 -7.78 4.56
CA GLU A 180 19.74 -7.86 3.64
C GLU A 180 20.19 -8.37 2.27
N ALA A 181 21.28 -7.82 1.73
CA ALA A 181 21.86 -8.29 0.46
C ALA A 181 22.30 -9.77 0.50
N ASP A 182 22.80 -10.25 1.64
CA ASP A 182 23.12 -11.67 1.87
C ASP A 182 21.90 -12.59 1.75
N LYS A 183 20.69 -12.12 2.10
CA LYS A 183 19.45 -12.93 2.00
C LYS A 183 19.02 -13.10 0.54
N PHE A 184 19.04 -12.02 -0.24
CA PHE A 184 18.71 -12.08 -1.66
C PHE A 184 19.75 -12.86 -2.47
N LEU A 185 21.04 -12.76 -2.12
CA LEU A 185 22.06 -13.64 -2.67
C LEU A 185 21.84 -15.12 -2.29
N GLY A 186 21.26 -15.39 -1.11
CA GLY A 186 20.79 -16.72 -0.73
C GLY A 186 19.68 -17.25 -1.65
N LEU A 187 18.71 -16.40 -2.04
CA LEU A 187 17.66 -16.77 -2.99
C LEU A 187 18.21 -17.00 -4.40
N TYR A 188 19.19 -16.20 -4.84
CA TYR A 188 19.92 -16.45 -6.10
C TYR A 188 20.54 -17.86 -6.14
N ARG A 189 21.15 -18.31 -5.04
CA ARG A 189 21.69 -19.68 -4.92
C ARG A 189 20.60 -20.76 -4.97
N GLN A 190 19.42 -20.50 -4.40
CA GLN A 190 18.30 -21.44 -4.46
C GLN A 190 17.71 -21.56 -5.88
N GLY A 191 17.66 -20.46 -6.64
CA GLY A 191 17.25 -20.50 -8.05
C GLY A 191 18.27 -21.21 -8.94
N LEU A 192 19.58 -21.02 -8.69
CA LEU A 192 20.64 -21.84 -9.30
C LEU A 192 20.43 -23.34 -9.01
N GLU A 193 20.23 -23.70 -7.74
CA GLU A 193 20.07 -25.09 -7.27
C GLU A 193 18.84 -25.76 -7.92
N GLY A 194 17.67 -25.12 -7.87
CA GLY A 194 16.46 -25.62 -8.51
C GLY A 194 16.60 -25.77 -10.03
N ALA A 195 17.21 -24.81 -10.72
CA ALA A 195 17.46 -24.91 -12.15
C ALA A 195 18.39 -26.08 -12.51
N TYR A 196 19.39 -26.41 -11.67
CA TYR A 196 20.20 -27.62 -11.88
C TYR A 196 19.40 -28.91 -11.64
N GLU A 197 18.44 -28.93 -10.71
CA GLU A 197 17.52 -30.07 -10.53
C GLU A 197 16.56 -30.23 -11.73
N ASP A 198 15.98 -29.14 -12.23
CA ASP A 198 15.11 -29.15 -13.42
C ASP A 198 15.88 -29.53 -14.70
N MET A 199 17.15 -29.14 -14.83
CA MET A 199 18.03 -29.63 -15.91
C MET A 199 18.29 -31.15 -15.81
N ALA A 200 18.35 -31.71 -14.61
CA ALA A 200 18.48 -33.16 -14.40
C ALA A 200 17.16 -33.93 -14.62
N HIS A 201 16.03 -33.24 -14.46
CA HIS A 201 14.69 -33.80 -14.62
C HIS A 201 13.80 -32.91 -15.51
N PRO A 202 14.03 -32.81 -16.84
CA PRO A 202 13.37 -31.83 -17.68
C PRO A 202 11.84 -31.94 -17.69
N GLN A 203 11.17 -30.92 -17.13
CA GLN A 203 9.71 -30.76 -17.12
C GLN A 203 9.30 -29.50 -17.89
N VAL A 204 8.03 -29.10 -17.82
CA VAL A 204 7.59 -27.79 -18.34
C VAL A 204 8.02 -26.71 -17.35
N HIS A 205 9.16 -26.08 -17.63
CA HIS A 205 9.67 -24.98 -16.82
C HIS A 205 8.82 -23.72 -16.97
N LEU A 206 8.53 -23.03 -15.86
CA LEU A 206 7.59 -21.91 -15.83
C LEU A 206 8.13 -20.64 -16.49
N LEU A 207 9.46 -20.48 -16.51
CA LEU A 207 10.15 -19.26 -16.95
C LEU A 207 10.72 -19.33 -18.37
N GLY A 208 10.47 -20.43 -19.11
CA GLY A 208 10.96 -20.65 -20.48
C GLY A 208 12.07 -21.71 -20.54
N PRO A 209 13.12 -21.53 -21.37
CA PRO A 209 14.30 -22.40 -21.31
C PRO A 209 15.00 -22.27 -19.96
N ILE A 210 15.35 -23.39 -19.33
CA ILE A 210 16.07 -23.40 -18.04
C ILE A 210 17.47 -22.81 -18.24
N ASP A 211 17.81 -21.78 -17.47
CA ASP A 211 19.13 -21.18 -17.39
C ASP A 211 19.39 -20.80 -15.93
N PRO A 212 20.27 -21.53 -15.21
CA PRO A 212 20.51 -21.31 -13.79
C PRO A 212 20.87 -19.87 -13.41
N PHE A 213 21.50 -19.09 -14.30
CA PHE A 213 21.75 -17.67 -14.03
C PHE A 213 20.44 -16.85 -14.06
N THR A 214 19.66 -16.97 -15.15
CA THR A 214 18.34 -16.37 -15.31
C THR A 214 17.40 -16.75 -14.16
N ASP A 215 17.31 -18.04 -13.84
CA ASP A 215 16.43 -18.56 -12.79
C ASP A 215 16.82 -18.05 -11.39
N GLY A 216 18.13 -18.03 -11.09
CA GLY A 216 18.69 -17.41 -9.89
C GLY A 216 18.35 -15.93 -9.77
N VAL A 217 18.54 -15.14 -10.83
CA VAL A 217 18.23 -13.70 -10.82
C VAL A 217 16.72 -13.47 -10.74
N SER A 218 15.91 -14.28 -11.45
CA SER A 218 14.45 -14.18 -11.47
C SER A 218 13.85 -14.37 -10.08
N LEU A 219 14.24 -15.44 -9.37
CA LEU A 219 13.79 -15.71 -8.00
C LEU A 219 14.24 -14.61 -7.03
N MET A 220 15.50 -14.17 -7.13
CA MET A 220 16.07 -13.11 -6.31
C MET A 220 15.33 -11.77 -6.47
N VAL A 221 15.03 -11.37 -7.71
CA VAL A 221 14.37 -10.09 -8.02
C VAL A 221 12.88 -10.15 -7.68
N SER A 222 12.20 -11.26 -8.01
CA SER A 222 10.80 -11.47 -7.65
C SER A 222 10.56 -11.31 -6.14
N ALA A 223 11.41 -11.92 -5.31
CA ALA A 223 11.32 -11.79 -3.86
C ALA A 223 11.71 -10.39 -3.33
N LEU A 224 12.59 -9.66 -4.03
CA LEU A 224 12.95 -8.29 -3.68
C LEU A 224 11.79 -7.32 -3.92
N LEU A 225 11.03 -7.53 -5.00
CA LEU A 225 9.86 -6.73 -5.38
C LEU A 225 8.59 -7.12 -4.61
N GLN A 226 8.42 -8.39 -4.22
CA GLN A 226 7.36 -8.82 -3.28
C GLN A 226 7.63 -8.40 -1.81
N SER A 227 8.80 -7.83 -1.50
CA SER A 227 9.14 -7.37 -0.15
C SER A 227 8.20 -6.26 0.33
N PRO A 228 7.77 -6.24 1.61
CA PRO A 228 7.04 -5.12 2.19
C PRO A 228 7.76 -3.76 2.06
N ASN A 229 9.09 -3.74 1.93
CA ASN A 229 9.86 -2.52 1.69
C ASN A 229 9.66 -1.95 0.27
N PHE A 230 9.28 -2.78 -0.71
CA PHE A 230 8.89 -2.37 -2.05
C PHE A 230 7.39 -2.04 -2.12
N LEU A 231 6.54 -2.96 -1.63
CA LEU A 231 5.07 -2.87 -1.70
C LEU A 231 4.48 -1.75 -0.82
N TYR A 232 5.22 -1.30 0.20
CA TYR A 232 4.79 -0.23 1.11
C TYR A 232 5.86 0.86 1.24
N ARG A 233 5.39 2.08 1.47
CA ARG A 233 6.16 3.14 2.10
C ARG A 233 6.24 2.84 3.59
N VAL A 234 7.33 2.19 3.97
CA VAL A 234 7.71 1.95 5.37
C VAL A 234 8.53 3.16 5.83
N GLU A 235 8.03 3.85 6.85
CA GLU A 235 8.68 4.99 7.48
C GLU A 235 8.80 4.64 8.98
N VAL A 236 10.03 4.61 9.53
CA VAL A 236 10.37 4.20 10.90
C VAL A 236 11.02 5.35 11.69
N GLY A 237 11.72 6.26 11.00
CA GLY A 237 12.46 7.35 11.61
C GLY A 237 13.73 6.92 12.36
N THR A 238 14.62 7.87 12.62
CA THR A 238 16.01 7.64 13.07
C THR A 238 16.18 7.77 14.58
N SER A 239 15.90 8.95 15.12
CA SER A 239 16.08 9.32 16.53
C SER A 239 14.79 9.90 17.09
N SER A 240 14.56 9.71 18.38
CA SER A 240 13.37 10.21 19.05
C SER A 240 13.50 11.63 19.59
N VAL A 241 12.35 12.29 19.72
CA VAL A 241 12.22 13.70 20.07
C VAL A 241 11.71 13.81 21.51
N GLU A 242 12.64 13.88 22.47
CA GLU A 242 12.35 13.92 23.92
C GLU A 242 11.36 15.04 24.32
N SER A 243 11.40 16.16 23.61
CA SER A 243 10.57 17.35 23.86
C SER A 243 9.08 17.19 23.52
N TYR A 244 8.65 16.04 23.00
CA TYR A 244 7.24 15.80 22.62
C TYR A 244 6.36 15.26 23.76
N SER A 245 6.91 15.10 24.96
CA SER A 245 6.29 14.50 26.15
C SER A 245 5.20 15.35 26.84
N GLY A 246 4.61 16.32 26.14
CA GLY A 246 3.84 17.43 26.75
C GLY A 246 2.31 17.47 26.52
N GLN A 247 1.71 16.60 25.68
CA GLN A 247 0.28 16.67 25.34
C GLN A 247 -0.52 15.45 25.82
N SER A 248 -1.70 15.70 26.40
CA SER A 248 -2.41 14.77 27.29
C SER A 248 -3.62 14.03 26.68
N GLN A 249 -3.79 14.03 25.35
CA GLN A 249 -5.01 13.50 24.70
C GLN A 249 -4.80 12.50 23.55
N ARG A 250 -3.57 12.11 23.21
CA ARG A 250 -3.30 11.09 22.17
C ARG A 250 -2.11 10.18 22.55
N GLU A 251 -2.34 9.27 23.49
CA GLU A 251 -1.40 8.18 23.75
C GLU A 251 -1.31 7.21 22.56
N ALA A 252 -0.10 7.01 22.04
CA ALA A 252 0.50 5.71 21.67
C ALA A 252 1.63 5.88 20.63
N GLY A 253 2.78 6.42 21.04
CA GLY A 253 3.95 6.45 20.15
C GLY A 253 5.14 7.26 20.67
N GLU A 254 6.34 6.82 20.30
CA GLU A 254 7.54 7.64 20.37
C GLU A 254 7.57 8.55 19.13
N VAL A 255 7.70 9.87 19.31
CA VAL A 255 7.86 10.80 18.18
C VAL A 255 9.30 10.70 17.67
N ARG A 256 9.45 10.40 16.38
CA ARG A 256 10.74 10.10 15.74
C ARG A 256 10.97 11.00 14.52
N THR A 257 12.18 11.53 14.40
CA THR A 257 12.61 12.31 13.24
C THR A 257 12.75 11.39 12.03
N LEU A 258 12.24 11.81 10.87
CA LEU A 258 12.41 11.07 9.62
C LEU A 258 13.84 11.18 9.11
N SER A 259 14.35 10.09 8.54
CA SER A 259 15.55 10.10 7.72
C SER A 259 15.34 10.93 6.45
N SER A 260 16.44 11.42 5.90
CA SER A 260 16.52 12.06 4.60
C SER A 260 15.92 11.20 3.47
N TYR A 261 16.08 9.87 3.52
CA TYR A 261 15.48 8.92 2.57
C TYR A 261 13.95 8.84 2.68
N GLU A 262 13.40 8.88 3.89
CA GLU A 262 11.95 8.93 4.11
C GLU A 262 11.37 10.29 3.70
N LEU A 263 12.09 11.38 3.92
CA LEU A 263 11.71 12.73 3.44
C LEU A 263 11.73 12.83 1.90
N ALA A 264 12.77 12.32 1.25
CA ALA A 264 12.85 12.21 -0.20
C ALA A 264 11.71 11.36 -0.77
N SER A 265 11.41 10.21 -0.14
CA SER A 265 10.27 9.37 -0.51
C SER A 265 8.94 10.11 -0.36
N ARG A 266 8.71 10.81 0.76
CA ARG A 266 7.51 11.64 0.97
C ARG A 266 7.33 12.69 -0.11
N LEU A 267 8.39 13.43 -0.45
CA LEU A 267 8.37 14.46 -1.48
C LEU A 267 8.08 13.87 -2.86
N SER A 268 8.74 12.76 -3.21
CA SER A 268 8.62 12.13 -4.52
C SER A 268 7.21 11.55 -4.78
N TYR A 269 6.64 10.84 -3.80
CA TYR A 269 5.28 10.32 -3.93
C TYR A 269 4.20 11.41 -3.87
N LEU A 270 4.48 12.57 -3.26
CA LEU A 270 3.58 13.72 -3.25
C LEU A 270 3.52 14.43 -4.61
N LEU A 271 4.67 14.57 -5.30
CA LEU A 271 4.77 15.31 -6.55
C LEU A 271 4.58 14.43 -7.80
N TRP A 272 5.21 13.25 -7.83
CA TRP A 272 5.36 12.42 -9.02
C TRP A 272 4.63 11.08 -8.95
N ARG A 273 4.10 10.72 -7.77
CA ARG A 273 3.54 9.38 -7.48
C ARG A 273 4.52 8.25 -7.82
N SER A 274 5.82 8.43 -7.55
CA SER A 274 6.88 7.45 -7.83
C SER A 274 8.03 7.55 -6.82
N MET A 275 8.99 6.61 -6.91
CA MET A 275 10.24 6.65 -6.14
C MET A 275 11.08 7.91 -6.45
N PRO A 276 11.97 8.36 -5.53
CA PRO A 276 12.88 9.47 -5.79
C PRO A 276 13.75 9.25 -7.03
N ASP A 277 13.92 10.30 -7.83
CA ASP A 277 14.92 10.32 -8.90
C ASP A 277 16.36 10.28 -8.36
N GLN A 278 17.34 10.09 -9.25
CA GLN A 278 18.75 9.97 -8.86
C GLN A 278 19.30 11.21 -8.15
N VAL A 279 18.79 12.42 -8.45
CA VAL A 279 19.23 13.67 -7.82
C VAL A 279 18.68 13.76 -6.40
N LEU A 280 17.40 13.46 -6.21
CA LEU A 280 16.75 13.46 -4.91
C LEU A 280 17.24 12.31 -4.01
N PHE A 281 17.59 11.16 -4.59
CA PHE A 281 18.18 10.02 -3.88
C PHE A 281 19.63 10.29 -3.44
N GLU A 282 20.46 10.90 -4.29
CA GLU A 282 21.80 11.34 -3.89
C GLU A 282 21.76 12.55 -2.93
N ALA A 283 20.76 13.43 -3.01
CA ALA A 283 20.53 14.44 -1.98
C ALA A 283 20.25 13.77 -0.62
N ALA A 284 19.31 12.82 -0.57
CA ALA A 284 18.98 12.07 0.64
C ALA A 284 20.19 11.35 1.28
N LYS A 285 21.11 10.87 0.45
CA LYS A 285 22.36 10.22 0.87
C LYS A 285 23.36 11.17 1.55
N ASN A 286 23.29 12.47 1.28
CA ASN A 286 24.21 13.48 1.83
C ASN A 286 23.65 14.21 3.07
N GLY A 287 22.32 14.28 3.23
CA GLY A 287 21.63 14.85 4.40
C GLY A 287 20.99 16.21 4.15
#